data_AF-A0A0K9GUE2-F1
#
_entry.id   AF-A0A0K9GUE2-F1
#
_cell.length_a   1.000
_cell.length_b   1.000
_cell.length_c   1.000
_cell.angle_alpha   90.00
_cell.angle_beta   90.00
_cell.angle_gamma   90.00
#
_symmetry.space_group_name_H-M   'P 1'
#
loop_
_entity.id
_entity.type
_entity.pdbx_description
1 polymer ?
#
loop_
_entity_poly.entity_id
_entity_poly.type
_entity_poly.pdbx_seq_one_letter_code
_entity_poly.pdbx_strand_id
1 'polypeptide(L)'
;MAGKQYARDGKTGKMKFNDFALGNMTTSYTMGSVVTGATTLTGYETDAINPGQSMVDAPINIKGSPQKRSWKYMGMINNLTALKQSSDVYMFKTAIKIGEGEYRNNQL
;
A
#
# COMPACT_ATOMS: atom_id res chain seq x y z
N MET A 1 -23.55 4.51 1.22
CA MET A 1 -22.88 3.56 0.31
C MET A 1 -23.62 2.23 0.36
N ALA A 2 -24.43 1.92 -0.66
CA ALA A 2 -25.17 0.66 -0.74
C ALA A 2 -24.35 -0.37 -1.52
N GLY A 3 -23.61 -1.22 -0.81
CA GLY A 3 -22.91 -2.35 -1.42
C GLY A 3 -23.93 -3.43 -1.76
N LYS A 4 -24.29 -3.60 -3.04
CA LYS A 4 -25.13 -4.72 -3.47
C LYS A 4 -24.21 -5.85 -3.91
N GLN A 5 -24.25 -6.99 -3.22
CA GLN A 5 -23.45 -8.15 -3.60
C GLN A 5 -24.24 -9.04 -4.56
N TYR A 6 -23.64 -9.31 -5.71
CA TYR A 6 -24.12 -10.33 -6.64
C TYR A 6 -23.75 -11.70 -6.09
N ALA A 7 -24.73 -12.48 -5.62
CA ALA A 7 -24.54 -13.85 -5.19
C ALA A 7 -25.50 -14.78 -5.94
N ARG A 8 -24.95 -15.84 -6.53
CA ARG A 8 -25.71 -16.90 -7.19
C ARG A 8 -26.05 -17.97 -6.16
N ASP A 9 -27.33 -18.23 -5.95
CA ASP A 9 -27.81 -19.19 -4.96
C ASP A 9 -27.53 -20.63 -5.43
N GLY A 10 -26.62 -21.32 -4.73
CA GLY A 10 -26.09 -22.64 -5.12
C GLY A 10 -27.12 -23.76 -5.18
N LYS A 11 -28.36 -23.57 -4.71
CA LYS A 11 -29.43 -24.59 -4.75
C LYS A 11 -30.46 -24.38 -5.85
N THR A 12 -30.59 -23.17 -6.39
CA THR A 12 -31.69 -22.83 -7.32
C THR A 12 -31.25 -22.14 -8.60
N GLY A 13 -29.96 -21.76 -8.71
CA GLY A 13 -29.40 -21.14 -9.91
C GLY A 13 -29.90 -19.72 -10.20
N LYS A 14 -30.83 -19.18 -9.39
CA LYS A 14 -31.38 -17.84 -9.53
C LYS A 14 -30.49 -16.78 -8.87
N MET A 15 -30.47 -15.60 -9.48
CA MET A 15 -29.73 -14.44 -9.02
C MET A 15 -30.44 -13.83 -7.80
N LYS A 16 -29.76 -13.74 -6.65
CA LYS A 16 -30.26 -13.01 -5.48
C LYS A 16 -29.45 -11.74 -5.28
N PHE A 17 -30.16 -10.63 -5.06
CA PHE A 17 -29.58 -9.37 -4.60
C PHE A 17 -29.59 -9.39 -3.07
N ASN A 18 -28.41 -9.53 -2.46
CA ASN A 18 -28.27 -9.32 -1.01
C ASN A 18 -27.75 -7.91 -0.76
N ASP A 19 -28.46 -7.18 0.09
CA ASP A 19 -28.06 -5.85 0.54
C ASP A 19 -26.88 -6.02 1.52
N PHE A 20 -25.67 -5.73 1.04
CA PHE A 20 -24.41 -5.94 1.74
C PHE A 20 -23.89 -4.62 2.32
N ALA A 21 -24.81 -3.75 2.74
CA ALA A 21 -24.47 -2.48 3.38
C ALA A 21 -23.63 -2.68 4.66
N LEU A 22 -23.86 -3.77 5.41
CA LEU A 22 -23.08 -4.10 6.61
C LEU A 22 -21.65 -4.54 6.28
N GLY A 23 -21.45 -5.25 5.17
CA GLY A 23 -20.13 -5.74 4.77
C GLY A 23 -19.14 -4.64 4.44
N ASN A 24 -19.60 -3.46 4.01
CA ASN A 24 -18.74 -2.31 3.77
C ASN A 24 -17.97 -1.83 5.01
N MET A 25 -18.43 -2.18 6.22
CA MET A 25 -17.75 -1.84 7.48
C MET A 25 -17.14 -3.06 8.18
N THR A 26 -17.72 -4.25 8.03
CA THR A 26 -17.31 -5.44 8.78
C THR A 26 -16.35 -6.37 8.04
N THR A 27 -16.07 -6.12 6.76
CA THR A 27 -15.13 -6.94 5.99
C THR A 27 -13.81 -6.21 5.81
N SER A 28 -12.71 -6.85 6.23
CA SER A 28 -11.36 -6.36 6.03
C SER A 28 -10.87 -6.81 4.66
N TYR A 29 -10.89 -5.91 3.68
CA TYR A 29 -10.21 -6.12 2.41
C TYR A 29 -8.79 -5.56 2.48
N THR A 30 -7.84 -6.24 1.82
CA THR A 30 -6.52 -5.66 1.58
C THR A 30 -6.68 -4.44 0.68
N MET A 31 -6.55 -3.25 1.26
CA MET A 31 -6.83 -1.96 0.60
C MET A 31 -5.86 -1.63 -0.56
N GLY A 32 -4.75 -2.37 -0.69
CA GLY A 32 -3.74 -2.13 -1.72
C GLY A 32 -3.19 -0.71 -1.66
N SER A 33 -2.70 -0.18 -2.78
CA SER A 33 -2.05 1.14 -2.86
C SER A 33 -2.97 2.35 -2.61
N VAL A 34 -4.24 2.14 -2.25
CA VAL A 34 -5.14 3.23 -1.84
C VAL A 34 -4.66 3.87 -0.53
N VAL A 35 -3.95 3.13 0.32
CA VAL A 35 -3.42 3.65 1.60
C VAL A 35 -2.17 4.52 1.44
N THR A 36 -1.55 4.56 0.26
CA THR A 36 -0.29 5.25 -0.02
C THR A 36 -0.34 6.76 0.28
N GLY A 37 -1.50 7.40 0.07
CA GLY A 37 -1.70 8.80 0.45
C GLY A 37 -1.63 9.01 1.96
N ALA A 38 -2.29 8.15 2.74
CA ALA A 38 -2.27 8.21 4.20
C ALA A 38 -0.86 7.90 4.74
N THR A 39 -0.17 6.89 4.21
CA THR A 39 1.21 6.57 4.59
C THR A 39 2.17 7.73 4.35
N THR A 40 1.97 8.46 3.25
CA THR A 40 2.77 9.65 2.94
C THR A 40 2.49 10.78 3.94
N LEU A 41 1.21 10.99 4.30
CA LEU A 41 0.83 11.99 5.29
C LEU A 41 1.40 11.68 6.68
N THR A 42 1.26 10.44 7.16
CA THR A 42 1.85 10.01 8.44
C THR A 42 3.38 10.16 8.43
N GLY A 43 4.02 9.92 7.29
CA GLY A 43 5.45 10.15 7.14
C GLY A 43 5.85 11.62 7.28
N TYR A 44 4.99 12.57 6.87
CA TYR A 44 5.22 14.00 7.12
C TYR A 44 4.96 14.36 8.59
N GLU A 45 3.90 13.83 9.22
CA GLU A 45 3.56 14.11 10.62
C GLU A 45 4.62 13.61 11.61
N THR A 46 5.32 12.53 11.25
CA THR A 46 6.38 11.92 12.07
C THR A 46 7.78 12.44 11.73
N ASP A 47 7.89 13.44 10.83
CA ASP A 47 9.16 13.92 10.25
C ASP A 47 10.03 12.81 9.60
N ALA A 48 9.45 11.63 9.36
CA ALA A 48 10.11 10.50 8.72
C ALA A 48 10.44 10.81 7.26
N ILE A 49 9.60 11.62 6.60
CA ILE A 49 9.84 12.11 5.25
C ILE A 49 9.50 13.60 5.12
N ASN A 50 10.12 14.27 4.15
CA ASN A 50 9.85 15.69 3.84
C ASN A 50 9.13 15.84 2.49
N PRO A 51 8.27 16.87 2.32
CA PRO A 51 7.72 17.20 1.01
C PRO A 51 8.84 17.43 -0.02
N GLY A 52 8.74 16.76 -1.17
CA GLY A 52 9.76 16.83 -2.23
C GLY A 52 10.98 15.93 -1.98
N GLN A 53 11.02 15.17 -0.88
CA GLN A 53 12.13 14.25 -0.62
C GLN A 53 12.21 13.16 -1.69
N SER A 54 13.39 13.09 -2.30
CA SER A 54 13.73 12.06 -3.26
C SER A 54 14.31 10.83 -2.57
N MET A 55 13.88 9.66 -3.00
CA MET A 55 14.40 8.37 -2.59
C MET A 55 14.65 7.49 -3.80
N VAL A 56 15.63 6.60 -3.70
CA VAL A 56 15.89 5.63 -4.77
C VAL A 56 14.86 4.50 -4.70
N ASP A 57 14.05 4.34 -5.74
CA ASP A 57 13.26 3.14 -5.99
C ASP A 57 14.17 2.06 -6.60
N ALA A 58 14.64 1.17 -5.73
CA ALA A 58 15.40 -0.03 -6.06
C ALA A 58 14.87 -1.22 -5.24
N PRO A 59 15.03 -2.46 -5.73
CA PRO A 59 14.63 -3.64 -4.97
C PRO A 59 15.19 -3.61 -3.53
N ILE A 60 14.31 -3.87 -2.57
CA ILE A 60 14.58 -3.93 -1.15
C ILE A 60 14.80 -5.39 -0.75
N ASN A 61 15.94 -5.65 -0.10
CA ASN A 61 16.26 -6.95 0.48
C ASN A 61 16.36 -6.81 1.99
N ILE A 62 15.35 -7.33 2.69
CA ILE A 62 15.34 -7.48 4.15
C ILE A 62 15.63 -8.94 4.47
N LYS A 63 16.56 -9.19 5.38
CA LYS A 63 17.03 -10.54 5.68
C LYS A 63 15.87 -11.45 6.09
N GLY A 64 15.78 -12.63 5.47
CA GLY A 64 14.73 -13.60 5.75
C GLY A 64 13.37 -13.32 5.08
N SER A 65 13.26 -12.27 4.26
CA SER A 65 12.06 -12.00 3.46
C SER A 65 12.34 -12.10 1.95
N PRO A 66 11.32 -12.44 1.13
CA PRO A 66 11.43 -12.32 -0.32
C PRO A 66 11.69 -10.86 -0.72
N GLN A 67 12.54 -10.66 -1.72
CA GLN A 67 12.84 -9.34 -2.28
C GLN A 67 11.55 -8.57 -2.58
N LYS A 68 11.43 -7.36 -2.02
CA LYS A 68 10.32 -6.45 -2.28
C LYS A 68 10.74 -5.44 -3.35
N ARG A 69 9.90 -5.23 -4.36
CA ARG A 69 10.16 -4.26 -5.44
C ARG A 69 8.86 -3.64 -5.91
N SER A 70 8.95 -2.41 -6.40
CA SER A 70 7.90 -1.80 -7.20
C SER A 70 7.74 -2.58 -8.52
N TRP A 71 6.64 -2.34 -9.24
CA TRP A 71 6.36 -2.98 -10.53
C TRP A 71 7.47 -2.73 -11.59
N LYS A 72 8.26 -1.66 -11.42
CA LYS A 72 9.39 -1.27 -12.26
C LYS A 72 10.47 -0.62 -11.39
N TYR A 73 11.73 -0.74 -11.81
CA TYR A 73 12.83 0.08 -11.28
C TYR A 73 12.68 1.53 -11.75
N MET A 74 12.53 2.47 -10.82
CA MET A 74 12.32 3.89 -11.14
C MET A 74 13.53 4.77 -10.83
N GLY A 75 14.54 4.27 -10.13
CA GLY A 75 15.71 5.06 -9.76
C GLY A 75 15.36 6.16 -8.76
N MET A 76 16.02 7.31 -8.80
CA MET A 76 15.73 8.40 -7.87
C MET A 76 14.37 9.04 -8.20
N ILE A 77 13.39 8.88 -7.31
CA ILE A 77 12.03 9.43 -7.45
C ILE A 77 11.65 10.28 -6.24
N ASN A 78 10.85 11.32 -6.46
CA ASN A 78 10.26 12.12 -5.38
C ASN A 78 8.89 11.58 -4.95
N ASN A 79 8.39 12.08 -3.81
CA ASN A 79 7.04 11.81 -3.29
C ASN A 79 5.93 11.92 -4.36
N LEU A 80 5.98 12.93 -5.24
CA LEU A 80 4.98 13.10 -6.30
C LEU A 80 5.03 11.95 -7.32
N THR A 81 6.22 11.54 -7.73
CA THR A 81 6.43 10.45 -8.69
C THR A 81 6.10 9.10 -8.06
N ALA A 82 6.42 8.93 -6.78
CA ALA A 82 6.05 7.76 -5.99
C ALA A 82 4.53 7.57 -5.91
N LEU A 83 3.78 8.65 -5.67
CA LEU A 83 2.30 8.61 -5.69
C LEU A 83 1.76 8.34 -7.10
N LYS A 84 2.29 9.03 -8.12
CA LYS A 84 1.85 8.86 -9.53
C LYS A 84 2.08 7.45 -10.07
N GLN A 85 3.20 6.82 -9.70
CA GLN A 85 3.56 5.49 -10.19
C GLN A 85 3.29 4.37 -9.18
N SER A 86 2.68 4.68 -8.05
CA SER A 86 2.39 3.72 -6.98
C SER A 86 3.64 2.94 -6.53
N SER A 87 4.69 3.67 -6.16
CA SER A 87 5.96 3.08 -5.73
C SER A 87 5.82 2.39 -4.36
N ASP A 88 5.86 1.06 -4.37
CA ASP A 88 5.89 0.25 -3.14
C ASP A 88 7.20 0.46 -2.36
N VAL A 89 8.33 0.59 -3.07
CA VAL A 89 9.65 0.81 -2.46
C VAL A 89 9.70 2.12 -1.68
N TYR A 90 9.10 3.20 -2.21
CA TYR A 90 9.02 4.45 -1.48
C TYR A 90 8.20 4.28 -0.20
N MET A 91 7.05 3.60 -0.27
CA MET A 91 6.21 3.36 0.91
C MET A 91 6.91 2.48 1.96
N PHE A 92 7.63 1.43 1.55
CA PHE A 92 8.40 0.62 2.48
C PHE A 92 9.50 1.41 3.18
N LYS A 93 10.21 2.28 2.44
CA LYS A 93 11.24 3.16 3.05
C LYS A 93 10.63 4.16 4.01
N THR A 94 9.49 4.75 3.66
CA THR A 94 8.74 5.63 4.57
C THR A 94 8.34 4.89 5.84
N ALA A 95 7.78 3.68 5.73
CA ALA A 95 7.38 2.88 6.88
C ALA A 95 8.57 2.50 7.80
N ILE A 96 9.72 2.13 7.21
CA ILE A 96 10.94 1.85 7.98
C ILE A 96 11.38 3.10 8.75
N LYS A 97 11.35 4.27 8.11
CA LYS A 97 11.71 5.55 8.76
C LYS A 97 10.72 5.98 9.84
N ILE A 98 9.42 5.74 9.64
CA ILE A 98 8.39 5.96 10.67
C ILE A 98 8.70 5.11 11.91
N GLY A 99 9.18 3.87 11.72
CA GLY A 99 9.65 3.01 12.80
C GLY A 99 11.05 3.34 13.33
N GLU A 100 11.57 4.55 13.08
CA GLU A 100 12.92 5.02 13.45
C GLU A 100 14.07 4.16 12.88
N GLY A 101 13.77 3.31 11.89
CA GLY A 101 14.75 2.49 11.19
C GLY A 101 15.36 3.20 10.00
N GLU A 102 16.57 2.80 9.63
CA GLU A 102 17.20 3.21 8.37
C GLU A 102 17.34 1.99 7.47
N TYR A 103 16.70 2.01 6.29
CA TYR A 103 16.86 0.91 5.33
C TYR A 103 18.31 0.83 4.86
N ARG A 104 18.93 -0.31 5.12
CA ARG A 104 20.26 -0.67 4.62
C ARG A 104 20.16 -2.02 3.92
N ASN A 105 20.76 -2.12 2.74
CA ASN A 105 20.67 -3.32 1.93
C ASN A 105 21.21 -4.52 2.72
N ASN A 106 20.39 -5.57 2.87
CA ASN A 106 20.73 -6.79 3.60
C ASN A 106 20.91 -6.63 5.13
N GLN A 107 20.32 -5.60 5.73
CA GLN A 107 20.32 -5.44 7.19
C GLN A 107 19.05 -6.03 7.82
N LEU A 108 19.23 -6.60 9.02
CA LEU A 108 18.24 -7.28 9.86
C LEU A 108 17.11 -6.33 10.29
#